data_AF-A0A926SI29-F1
#
_entry.id   AF-A0A926SI29-F1
#
_cell.length_a   1.000
_cell.length_b   1.000
_cell.length_c   1.000
_cell.angle_alpha   90.00
_cell.angle_beta   90.00
_cell.angle_gamma   90.00
#
_symmetry.space_group_name_H-M   'P 1'
#
loop_
_entity.id
_entity.type
_entity.pdbx_description
1 polymer ?
#
loop_
_entity_poly.entity_id
_entity_poly.type
_entity_poly.pdbx_seq_one_letter_code
_entity_poly.pdbx_strand_id
1 'polypeptide(L)'
;MTYTTSGTANDLVEAFQQLDADTQLALFWFIYKEMGGAITPAAPGASTVSPAIAEGIFNQIKELPHEEQLNVQRDLICRRNTQLTREYGALGDTTKLLVWYLLAQGMENATIIPMPPGYQLAEEAQSLLDRVKQMEFEQQITFFRDYVAPMGVDPTVAEVDPETGL
;
A
#
# COMPACT_ATOMS: atom_id res chain seq x y z
N MET A 1 18.55 27.10 -6.43
CA MET A 1 18.03 26.35 -5.27
C MET A 1 18.00 24.89 -5.67
N THR A 2 18.89 24.09 -5.10
CA THR A 2 19.10 22.68 -5.41
C THR A 2 18.06 21.85 -4.68
N TYR A 3 17.25 21.11 -5.44
CA TYR A 3 16.30 20.13 -4.92
C TYR A 3 17.08 18.88 -4.50
N THR A 4 17.44 18.79 -3.22
CA THR A 4 18.11 17.61 -2.64
C THR A 4 17.13 16.58 -2.07
N THR A 5 15.83 16.84 -2.12
CA THR A 5 14.80 16.03 -1.43
C THR A 5 14.53 14.66 -2.07
N SER A 6 14.95 14.43 -3.32
CA SER A 6 14.64 13.19 -4.04
C SER A 6 15.43 11.96 -3.56
N GLY A 7 16.56 12.13 -2.88
CA GLY A 7 17.40 11.00 -2.44
C GLY A 7 16.85 10.27 -1.20
N THR A 8 16.43 11.02 -0.17
CA THR A 8 16.06 10.46 1.13
C THR A 8 14.74 9.69 1.13
N ALA A 9 13.78 10.09 0.29
CA ALA A 9 12.51 9.36 0.14
C ALA A 9 12.72 8.01 -0.56
N ASN A 10 13.55 7.98 -1.60
CA ASN A 10 13.87 6.74 -2.32
C ASN A 10 14.59 5.73 -1.43
N ASP A 11 15.62 6.15 -0.68
CA ASP A 11 16.34 5.27 0.26
C ASP A 11 15.41 4.67 1.32
N LEU A 12 14.39 5.42 1.74
CA LEU A 12 13.39 4.94 2.69
C LEU A 12 12.40 3.97 2.08
N VAL A 13 11.95 4.19 0.84
CA VAL A 13 11.10 3.24 0.11
C VAL A 13 11.84 1.93 -0.08
N GLU A 14 13.11 1.98 -0.48
CA GLU A 14 13.95 0.78 -0.63
C GLU A 14 14.09 0.03 0.69
N ALA A 15 14.42 0.73 1.78
CA ALA A 15 14.53 0.11 3.10
C ALA A 15 13.21 -0.54 3.56
N PHE A 16 12.07 0.09 3.25
CA PHE A 16 10.74 -0.47 3.52
C PHE A 16 10.50 -1.76 2.71
N GLN A 17 10.85 -1.76 1.43
CA GLN A 17 10.67 -2.89 0.52
C GLN A 17 11.56 -4.10 0.83
N GLN A 18 12.65 -3.90 1.58
CA GLN A 18 13.53 -5.00 2.05
C GLN A 18 12.96 -5.77 3.24
N LEU A 19 11.94 -5.24 3.94
CA LEU A 19 11.27 -5.95 5.02
C LEU A 19 10.45 -7.13 4.44
N ASP A 20 10.16 -8.15 5.25
CA ASP A 20 9.20 -9.19 4.85
C ASP A 20 7.77 -8.60 4.73
N ALA A 21 6.90 -9.29 3.98
CA ALA A 21 5.57 -8.78 3.65
C ALA A 21 4.70 -8.48 4.89
N ASP A 22 4.80 -9.28 5.94
CA ASP A 22 4.00 -9.08 7.15
C ASP A 22 4.50 -7.87 7.93
N THR A 23 5.82 -7.70 8.04
CA THR A 23 6.42 -6.52 8.65
C THR A 23 6.13 -5.25 7.85
N GLN A 24 6.11 -5.34 6.51
CA GLN A 24 5.69 -4.25 5.63
C GLN A 24 4.23 -3.83 5.88
N LEU A 25 3.29 -4.79 5.88
CA LEU A 25 1.88 -4.53 6.16
C LEU A 25 1.70 -3.92 7.55
N ALA A 26 2.42 -4.46 8.53
CA ALA A 26 2.36 -3.95 9.88
C ALA A 26 2.82 -2.50 9.95
N LEU A 27 4.01 -2.21 9.42
CA LEU A 27 4.57 -0.86 9.39
C LEU A 27 3.62 0.11 8.68
N PHE A 28 3.03 -0.31 7.55
CA PHE A 28 2.13 0.55 6.79
C PHE A 28 0.86 0.91 7.57
N TRP A 29 0.30 -0.05 8.31
CA TRP A 29 -0.80 0.18 9.24
C TRP A 29 -0.42 1.14 10.38
N PHE A 30 0.73 0.96 11.03
CA PHE A 30 1.17 1.84 12.12
C PHE A 30 1.35 3.27 11.64
N ILE A 31 1.89 3.46 10.43
CA ILE A 31 1.97 4.77 9.80
C ILE A 31 0.58 5.37 9.61
N TYR A 32 -0.37 4.64 9.03
CA TYR A 32 -1.75 5.11 8.87
C TYR A 32 -2.36 5.60 10.20
N LYS A 33 -2.13 4.86 11.31
CA LYS A 33 -2.60 5.22 12.65
C LYS A 33 -1.95 6.50 13.18
N GLU A 34 -0.64 6.64 13.05
CA GLU A 34 0.10 7.84 13.47
C GLU A 34 -0.34 9.08 12.69
N MET A 35 -0.71 8.90 11.43
CA MET A 35 -1.22 9.96 10.58
C MET A 35 -2.70 10.30 10.81
N GLY A 36 -3.40 9.53 11.65
CA GLY A 36 -4.79 9.79 12.02
C GLY A 36 -5.76 9.82 10.84
N GLY A 37 -5.44 9.13 9.73
CA GLY A 37 -6.22 9.19 8.49
C GLY A 37 -6.15 10.53 7.74
N ALA A 38 -5.24 11.43 8.13
CA ALA A 38 -5.09 12.77 7.52
C ALA A 38 -4.51 12.73 6.09
N ILE A 39 -3.87 11.63 5.69
CA ILE A 39 -3.55 11.40 4.28
C ILE A 39 -4.80 10.92 3.59
N THR A 40 -5.53 11.85 3.00
CA THR A 40 -6.50 11.53 1.96
C THR A 40 -5.78 11.57 0.61
N PRO A 41 -5.64 10.43 -0.11
CA PRO A 41 -4.92 10.39 -1.39
C PRO A 41 -5.56 11.26 -2.47
N ALA A 42 -6.86 11.54 -2.34
CA ALA A 42 -7.61 12.44 -3.20
C ALA A 42 -7.51 13.88 -2.67
N ALA A 43 -6.41 14.57 -2.98
CA ALA A 43 -6.42 16.03 -2.91
C ALA A 43 -7.48 16.57 -3.90
N PRO A 44 -8.26 17.61 -3.53
CA PRO A 44 -9.20 18.23 -4.45
C PRO A 44 -8.51 18.64 -5.76
N GLY A 45 -8.92 18.07 -6.89
CA GLY A 45 -8.35 18.36 -8.22
C GLY A 45 -7.31 17.36 -8.76
N ALA A 46 -7.00 16.26 -8.04
CA ALA A 46 -6.22 15.17 -8.60
C ALA A 46 -6.99 14.47 -9.75
N SER A 47 -6.74 14.85 -11.00
CA SER A 47 -7.42 14.28 -12.18
C SER A 47 -7.05 12.82 -12.49
N THR A 48 -6.08 12.26 -11.77
CA THR A 48 -5.53 10.90 -11.98
C THR A 48 -6.08 9.85 -11.02
N VAL A 49 -6.82 10.25 -9.98
CA VAL A 49 -7.46 9.30 -9.06
C VAL A 49 -8.79 8.83 -9.63
N SER A 50 -9.06 7.53 -9.55
CA SER A 50 -10.33 6.93 -9.96
C SER A 50 -11.05 6.30 -8.77
N PRO A 51 -11.83 7.06 -7.98
CA PRO A 51 -12.43 6.57 -6.73
C PRO A 51 -13.32 5.35 -6.92
N ALA A 52 -14.15 5.33 -7.96
CA ALA A 52 -15.03 4.19 -8.25
C ALA A 52 -14.25 2.90 -8.58
N ILE A 53 -13.08 3.02 -9.21
CA ILE A 53 -12.23 1.86 -9.51
C ILE A 53 -11.56 1.36 -8.22
N ALA A 54 -11.02 2.27 -7.39
CA ALA A 54 -10.45 1.89 -6.09
C ALA A 54 -11.49 1.22 -5.18
N GLU A 55 -12.71 1.75 -5.14
CA GLU A 55 -13.83 1.16 -4.41
C GLU A 55 -14.22 -0.22 -4.95
N GLY A 56 -14.16 -0.42 -6.27
CA GLY A 56 -14.36 -1.73 -6.90
C GLY A 56 -13.36 -2.78 -6.40
N ILE A 57 -12.06 -2.46 -6.40
CA ILE A 57 -11.01 -3.36 -5.87
C ILE A 57 -11.21 -3.60 -4.37
N PHE A 58 -11.45 -2.55 -3.60
CA PHE A 58 -11.72 -2.67 -2.16
C PHE A 58 -12.90 -3.60 -1.89
N ASN A 59 -14.01 -3.46 -2.62
CA ASN A 59 -15.19 -4.30 -2.44
C ASN A 59 -14.90 -5.76 -2.78
N GLN A 60 -14.12 -6.06 -3.82
CA GLN A 60 -13.71 -7.43 -4.11
C GLN A 60 -12.94 -8.07 -2.95
N ILE A 61 -12.00 -7.32 -2.36
CA ILE A 61 -11.22 -7.81 -1.21
C ILE A 61 -12.13 -7.98 0.02
N LYS A 62 -13.00 -7.01 0.29
CA LYS A 62 -13.90 -7.01 1.45
C LYS A 62 -14.83 -8.23 1.51
N GLU A 63 -15.27 -8.75 0.37
CA GLU A 63 -16.15 -9.93 0.31
C GLU A 63 -15.41 -11.26 0.60
N LEU A 64 -14.07 -11.25 0.66
CA LEU A 64 -13.27 -12.44 0.98
C LEU A 64 -13.26 -12.73 2.50
N PRO A 65 -13.06 -13.99 2.91
CA PRO A 65 -12.71 -14.32 4.30
C PRO A 65 -11.43 -13.60 4.75
N HIS A 66 -11.32 -13.25 6.04
CA HIS A 66 -10.17 -12.48 6.58
C HIS A 66 -8.79 -13.05 6.21
N GLU A 67 -8.61 -14.37 6.24
CA GLU A 67 -7.34 -14.99 5.83
C GLU A 67 -7.02 -14.73 4.35
N GLU A 68 -8.04 -14.78 3.48
CA GLU A 68 -7.87 -14.48 2.06
C GLU A 68 -7.64 -12.98 1.83
N GLN A 69 -8.27 -12.10 2.61
CA GLN A 69 -7.98 -10.66 2.60
C GLN A 69 -6.51 -10.36 2.93
N LEU A 70 -5.94 -11.07 3.91
CA LEU A 70 -4.52 -10.96 4.26
C LEU A 70 -3.63 -11.50 3.15
N ASN A 71 -3.99 -12.63 2.56
CA ASN A 71 -3.23 -13.22 1.45
C ASN A 71 -3.22 -12.32 0.23
N VAL A 72 -4.33 -11.66 -0.13
CA VAL A 72 -4.34 -10.68 -1.23
C VAL A 72 -3.38 -9.51 -0.94
N GLN A 73 -3.36 -9.00 0.29
CA GLN A 73 -2.43 -7.93 0.68
C GLN A 73 -0.96 -8.36 0.57
N ARG A 74 -0.65 -9.59 1.00
CA ARG A 74 0.69 -10.20 0.83
C ARG A 74 1.04 -10.39 -0.65
N ASP A 75 0.10 -10.88 -1.44
CA ASP A 75 0.27 -11.13 -2.88
C ASP A 75 0.54 -9.84 -3.66
N LEU A 76 -0.11 -8.73 -3.29
CA LEU A 76 0.17 -7.40 -3.83
C LEU A 76 1.62 -6.99 -3.57
N ILE A 77 2.10 -7.11 -2.32
CA ILE A 77 3.47 -6.77 -1.95
C ILE A 77 4.47 -7.68 -2.68
N CYS A 78 4.23 -8.99 -2.67
CA CYS A 78 5.09 -9.99 -3.27
C CYS A 78 4.96 -10.11 -4.79
N ARG A 79 4.09 -9.31 -5.42
CA ARG A 79 3.78 -9.35 -6.86
C ARG A 79 3.44 -10.75 -7.37
N ARG A 80 2.68 -11.52 -6.58
CA ARG A 80 2.18 -12.84 -7.01
C ARG A 80 1.19 -12.63 -8.15
N ASN A 81 1.27 -13.46 -9.19
CA ASN A 81 0.43 -13.29 -10.37
C ASN A 81 -0.96 -13.88 -10.14
N THR A 82 -1.92 -13.03 -9.79
CA THR A 82 -3.32 -13.40 -9.56
C THR A 82 -4.21 -12.44 -10.33
N GLN A 83 -5.50 -12.76 -10.45
CA GLN A 83 -6.44 -11.84 -11.08
C GLN A 83 -6.47 -10.48 -10.35
N LEU A 84 -6.61 -10.47 -9.02
CA LEU A 84 -6.70 -9.24 -8.23
C LEU A 84 -5.40 -8.41 -8.27
N THR A 85 -4.24 -9.06 -8.24
CA THR A 85 -2.96 -8.34 -8.32
C THR A 85 -2.71 -7.75 -9.71
N ARG A 86 -3.28 -8.33 -10.78
CA ARG A 86 -3.31 -7.75 -12.13
C ARG A 86 -4.25 -6.57 -12.24
N GLU A 87 -5.46 -6.71 -11.72
CA GLU A 87 -6.45 -5.61 -11.68
C GLU A 87 -5.90 -4.41 -10.92
N TYR A 88 -5.26 -4.64 -9.77
CA TYR A 88 -4.54 -3.61 -9.03
C TYR A 88 -3.33 -3.06 -9.81
N GLY A 89 -2.55 -3.93 -10.46
CA GLY A 89 -1.34 -3.55 -11.19
C GLY A 89 -1.63 -2.57 -12.35
N ALA A 90 -2.81 -2.69 -12.97
CA ALA A 90 -3.29 -1.81 -14.05
C ALA A 90 -3.73 -0.41 -13.58
N LEU A 91 -3.82 -0.15 -12.28
CA LEU A 91 -4.23 1.14 -11.74
C LEU A 91 -3.10 2.17 -11.80
N GLY A 92 -3.47 3.44 -11.97
CA GLY A 92 -2.53 4.55 -11.74
C GLY A 92 -2.16 4.68 -10.27
N ASP A 93 -0.94 5.15 -9.99
CA ASP A 93 -0.32 5.15 -8.65
C ASP A 93 -1.15 5.84 -7.56
N THR A 94 -1.80 6.96 -7.88
CA THR A 94 -2.68 7.66 -6.93
C THR A 94 -3.92 6.83 -6.59
N THR A 95 -4.44 6.05 -7.54
CA THR A 95 -5.57 5.14 -7.33
C THR A 95 -5.14 3.93 -6.51
N LYS A 96 -3.93 3.39 -6.74
CA LYS A 96 -3.32 2.35 -5.91
C LYS A 96 -3.22 2.78 -4.44
N LEU A 97 -2.74 4.00 -4.19
CA LEU A 97 -2.69 4.57 -2.85
C LEU A 97 -4.09 4.71 -2.21
N LEU A 98 -5.11 5.07 -3.00
CA LEU A 98 -6.48 5.11 -2.53
C LEU A 98 -7.01 3.72 -2.14
N VAL A 99 -6.67 2.65 -2.86
CA VAL A 99 -7.03 1.27 -2.46
C VAL A 99 -6.49 0.94 -1.07
N TRP A 100 -5.20 1.21 -0.82
CA TRP A 100 -4.61 0.95 0.50
C TRP A 100 -5.23 1.80 1.62
N TYR A 101 -5.59 3.05 1.34
CA TYR A 101 -6.33 3.88 2.28
C TYR A 101 -7.70 3.28 2.63
N LEU A 102 -8.46 2.81 1.63
CA LEU A 102 -9.74 2.14 1.85
C LEU A 102 -9.58 0.83 2.65
N LEU A 103 -8.53 0.06 2.38
CA LEU A 103 -8.21 -1.15 3.16
C LEU A 103 -7.96 -0.81 4.63
N ALA A 104 -7.16 0.21 4.93
CA ALA A 104 -6.90 0.66 6.30
C ALA A 104 -8.18 1.14 7.01
N GLN A 105 -9.04 1.90 6.32
CA GLN A 105 -10.36 2.26 6.86
C GLN A 105 -11.23 1.02 7.09
N GLY A 106 -11.16 0.03 6.22
CA GLY A 106 -11.85 -1.25 6.39
C GLY A 106 -11.37 -2.01 7.62
N MET A 107 -10.06 -1.96 7.92
CA MET A 107 -9.48 -2.57 9.12
C MET A 107 -9.99 -1.90 10.40
N GLU A 108 -10.13 -0.55 10.40
CA GLU A 108 -10.73 0.17 11.53
C GLU A 108 -12.20 -0.18 11.77
N ASN A 109 -12.94 -0.43 10.68
CA ASN A 109 -14.35 -0.78 10.72
C ASN A 109 -14.60 -2.30 10.81
N ALA A 110 -13.54 -3.10 10.97
CA ALA A 110 -13.58 -4.56 11.00
C ALA A 110 -14.25 -5.24 9.79
N THR A 111 -14.23 -4.59 8.62
CA THR A 111 -14.67 -5.16 7.33
C THR A 111 -13.51 -5.73 6.52
N ILE A 112 -12.29 -5.31 6.84
CA ILE A 112 -11.03 -5.93 6.42
C ILE A 112 -10.35 -6.50 7.67
N ILE A 113 -9.61 -7.59 7.53
CA ILE A 113 -8.87 -8.25 8.61
C ILE A 113 -8.11 -7.22 9.45
N PRO A 114 -8.46 -7.06 10.74
CA PRO A 114 -7.84 -6.06 11.58
C PRO A 114 -6.41 -6.46 11.94
N MET A 115 -5.58 -5.47 12.23
CA MET A 115 -4.27 -5.70 12.84
C MET A 115 -4.43 -6.49 14.15
N PRO A 116 -3.65 -7.56 14.38
CA PRO A 116 -3.69 -8.30 15.64
C PRO A 116 -3.47 -7.39 16.87
N PRO A 117 -4.27 -7.54 17.93
CA PRO A 117 -4.10 -6.73 19.13
C PRO A 117 -2.75 -7.03 19.78
N GLY A 118 -2.03 -5.96 20.14
CA GLY A 118 -0.72 -6.08 20.80
C GLY A 118 0.44 -6.45 19.87
N TYR A 119 0.26 -6.40 18.55
CA TYR A 119 1.38 -6.51 17.61
C TYR A 119 2.43 -5.44 17.90
N GLN A 120 3.70 -5.83 17.92
CA GLN A 120 4.84 -4.93 18.12
C GLN A 120 5.71 -4.96 16.87
N LEU A 121 6.04 -3.77 16.36
CA LEU A 121 7.01 -3.65 15.27
C LEU A 121 8.39 -4.13 15.75
N ALA A 122 9.11 -4.81 14.87
CA ALA A 122 10.54 -5.07 15.07
C ALA A 122 11.31 -3.73 15.12
N GLU A 123 12.47 -3.70 15.78
CA GLU A 123 13.28 -2.49 15.97
C GLU A 123 13.61 -1.77 14.65
N GLU A 124 13.87 -2.55 13.60
CA GLU A 124 14.16 -2.07 12.26
C GLU A 124 12.95 -1.32 11.65
N ALA A 125 11.76 -1.92 11.75
CA ALA A 125 10.51 -1.31 11.28
C ALA A 125 10.11 -0.09 12.13
N GLN A 126 10.35 -0.14 13.44
CA GLN A 126 10.12 1.01 14.33
C GLN A 126 11.02 2.18 13.96
N SER A 127 12.28 1.93 13.63
CA SER A 127 13.22 2.96 13.19
C SER A 127 12.79 3.61 11.87
N LEU A 128 12.20 2.83 10.96
CA LEU A 128 11.62 3.35 9.72
C LEU A 128 10.36 4.18 9.98
N LEU A 129 9.48 3.75 10.89
CA LEU A 129 8.31 4.52 11.32
C LEU A 129 8.72 5.91 11.83
N ASP A 130 9.71 5.97 12.70
CA ASP A 130 10.18 7.23 13.29
C ASP A 130 10.74 8.19 12.24
N ARG A 131 11.40 7.68 11.20
CA ARG A 131 11.88 8.48 10.06
C ARG A 131 10.74 9.01 9.20
N VAL A 132 9.72 8.18 8.93
CA VAL A 132 8.53 8.61 8.16
C VAL A 132 7.75 9.70 8.92
N LYS A 133 7.67 9.61 10.25
CA LYS A 133 7.00 10.63 11.09
C LYS A 133 7.67 12.01 11.05
N GLN A 134 8.95 12.08 10.70
CA GLN A 134 9.70 13.33 10.60
C GLN A 134 9.56 14.00 9.22
N MET A 135 8.97 13.32 8.24
CA MET A 135 8.74 13.89 6.92
C MET A 135 7.63 14.93 6.93
N GLU A 136 7.77 15.93 6.07
CA GLU A 136 6.68 16.86 5.76
C GLU A 136 5.54 16.14 5.03
N PHE A 137 4.31 16.63 5.17
CA PHE A 137 3.11 15.98 4.64
C PHE A 137 3.18 15.65 3.13
N GLU A 138 3.71 16.58 2.32
CA GLU A 138 3.86 16.35 0.87
C GLU A 138 4.88 15.25 0.54
N GLN A 139 5.93 15.13 1.36
CA GLN A 139 6.95 14.08 1.23
C GLN A 139 6.36 12.73 1.63
N GLN A 140 5.52 12.69 2.67
CA GLN A 140 4.81 11.50 3.10
C GLN A 140 3.87 10.98 1.99
N ILE A 141 3.07 11.85 1.37
CA ILE A 141 2.21 11.45 0.24
C ILE A 141 3.03 10.86 -0.91
N THR A 142 4.15 11.51 -1.26
CA THR A 142 5.04 11.04 -2.32
C THR A 142 5.63 9.67 -1.97
N PHE A 143 6.16 9.53 -0.74
CA PHE A 143 6.69 8.28 -0.21
C PHE A 143 5.66 7.14 -0.30
N PHE A 144 4.40 7.35 0.12
CA PHE A 144 3.40 6.27 0.04
C PHE A 144 3.00 5.93 -1.37
N ARG A 145 2.86 6.93 -2.25
CA ARG A 145 2.58 6.67 -3.66
C ARG A 145 3.70 5.84 -4.28
N ASP A 146 4.94 6.20 -4.01
CA ASP A 146 6.12 5.52 -4.56
C ASP A 146 6.32 4.12 -3.94
N TYR A 147 5.86 3.91 -2.70
CA TYR A 147 5.85 2.61 -2.04
C TYR A 147 4.81 1.65 -2.63
N VAL A 148 3.58 2.11 -2.90
CA VAL A 148 2.47 1.25 -3.38
C VAL A 148 2.42 1.08 -4.90
N ALA A 149 2.97 2.04 -5.66
CA ALA A 149 3.07 2.00 -7.12
C ALA A 149 3.68 0.68 -7.66
N PRO A 150 4.81 0.18 -7.12
CA PRO A 150 5.45 -1.04 -7.59
C PRO A 150 4.76 -2.34 -7.16
N MET A 151 3.64 -2.30 -6.43
CA MET A 151 2.93 -3.51 -6.01
C MET A 151 2.00 -4.06 -7.10
N GLY A 152 1.62 -5.33 -6.96
CA GLY A 152 0.81 -6.05 -7.94
C GLY A 152 1.60 -6.43 -9.20
N VAL A 153 0.87 -6.82 -10.24
CA VAL A 153 1.44 -7.28 -11.51
C VAL A 153 0.87 -6.43 -12.63
N ASP A 154 1.70 -5.66 -13.33
CA ASP A 154 1.23 -4.90 -14.48
C ASP A 154 0.94 -5.87 -15.65
N PRO A 155 -0.34 -6.03 -16.06
CA PRO A 155 -0.72 -7.02 -17.06
C PRO A 155 -0.23 -6.66 -18.47
N THR A 156 0.26 -5.44 -18.70
CA THR A 156 0.79 -5.02 -20.01
C THR A 156 2.24 -5.45 -20.25
N VAL A 157 2.95 -5.82 -19.18
CA VAL A 157 4.37 -6.20 -19.22
C VAL A 157 4.64 -7.61 -18.65
N ALA A 158 3.69 -8.19 -17.91
CA ALA A 158 3.84 -9.51 -17.32
C ALA A 158 3.84 -10.62 -18.39
N GLU A 159 4.78 -11.56 -18.27
CA GLU A 159 4.73 -12.82 -19.03
C GLU A 159 3.59 -13.71 -18.52
N VAL A 160 3.13 -14.62 -19.38
CA VAL A 160 2.09 -15.59 -19.01
C VAL A 160 2.64 -16.56 -17.98
N ASP A 161 1.99 -16.62 -16.82
CA ASP A 161 2.32 -17.51 -15.73
C ASP A 161 1.67 -18.89 -15.97
N PRO A 162 2.48 -19.96 -16.09
CA PRO A 162 1.97 -21.30 -16.37
C PRO A 162 1.20 -21.92 -15.19
N GLU A 163 1.41 -21.46 -13.95
CA GLU A 163 0.70 -21.95 -12.76
C GLU A 163 -0.72 -21.40 -12.68
N THR A 164 -0.91 -20.14 -13.07
CA THR A 164 -2.21 -19.46 -12.97
C THR A 164 -2.93 -19.33 -14.31
N GLY A 165 -2.23 -19.55 -15.43
CA GLY A 165 -2.76 -19.40 -16.79
C GLY A 165 -3.04 -17.96 -17.20
N LEU A 166 -2.56 -16.99 -16.41
CA LEU A 166 -2.72 -15.56 -16.60
C LEU A 166 -1.52 -14.98 -17.34
#